data_AF-A0A3R7DQR0-F1
#
_entry.id   AF-A0A3R7DQR0-F1
#
_cell.length_a   1.000
_cell.length_b   1.000
_cell.length_c   1.000
_cell.angle_alpha   90.00
_cell.angle_beta   90.00
_cell.angle_gamma   90.00
#
_symmetry.space_group_name_H-M   'P 1'
#
loop_
_entity.id
_entity.type
_entity.pdbx_description
1 polymer ?
#
loop_
_entity_poly.entity_id
_entity_poly.type
_entity_poly.pdbx_seq_one_letter_code
_entity_poly.pdbx_strand_id
1 'polypeptide(L)'
;MFSQYAALVKNLRGVVFAYFEKENVEETLNWLTKKFKYRNLGVPPTIYSKAEKYFEGKMNGKPFVKLEYPVHSLKNLVKLIGENFKIEYEVVEAVILASTYVSPIMVMGWEAFKKLEKICVSKVDSTISLNDFGWKLHFRIVDYTVLDFYGWSVNHSKQLWSQKLNLKKFLEERKNKIEKDKKRYWRLQKGEEKPSPLILYIDLAQLIAQKLENKNFREKFLGLPVEEVSAGLAIEATIFLVRS
;
A
#
# COMPACT_ATOMS: atom_id res chain seq x y z
N MET A 1 10.33 -17.01 11.43
CA MET A 1 9.18 -16.15 11.08
C MET A 1 9.29 -14.76 11.71
N PHE A 2 9.17 -14.59 13.04
CA PHE A 2 9.21 -13.24 13.65
C PHE A 2 10.53 -12.49 13.45
N SER A 3 11.70 -13.14 13.64
CA SER A 3 13.01 -12.51 13.44
C SER A 3 13.26 -12.08 11.98
N GLN A 4 12.81 -12.88 11.02
CA GLN A 4 12.87 -12.57 9.59
C GLN A 4 11.95 -11.38 9.24
N TYR A 5 10.70 -11.40 9.72
CA TYR A 5 9.77 -10.28 9.59
C TYR A 5 10.38 -8.99 10.16
N ALA A 6 10.86 -9.01 11.41
CA ALA A 6 11.43 -7.85 12.07
C ALA A 6 12.68 -7.30 11.34
N ALA A 7 13.52 -8.18 10.79
CA ALA A 7 14.66 -7.78 9.97
C ALA A 7 14.23 -7.15 8.63
N LEU A 8 13.16 -7.66 8.03
CA LEU A 8 12.63 -7.13 6.77
C LEU A 8 11.97 -5.77 6.95
N VAL A 9 11.13 -5.57 7.97
CA VAL A 9 10.46 -4.27 8.22
C VAL A 9 11.45 -3.10 8.23
N LYS A 10 12.62 -3.27 8.84
CA LYS A 10 13.64 -2.21 8.91
C LYS A 10 14.28 -1.86 7.56
N ASN A 11 14.26 -2.79 6.62
CA ASN A 11 15.06 -2.73 5.41
C ASN A 11 14.22 -2.73 4.13
N LEU A 12 12.92 -3.00 4.22
CA LEU A 12 12.00 -3.00 3.09
C LEU A 12 11.80 -1.55 2.60
N ARG A 13 11.80 -1.37 1.29
CA ARG A 13 11.71 -0.04 0.66
C ARG A 13 10.42 0.16 -0.12
N GLY A 14 9.59 -0.87 -0.19
CA GLY A 14 8.33 -0.82 -0.90
C GLY A 14 7.84 -2.22 -1.23
N VAL A 15 6.54 -2.32 -1.43
CA VAL A 15 5.84 -3.52 -1.85
C VAL A 15 5.46 -3.38 -3.32
N VAL A 16 5.89 -4.32 -4.16
CA VAL A 16 5.62 -4.32 -5.60
C VAL A 16 4.17 -4.69 -5.85
N PHE A 17 3.46 -3.86 -6.61
CA PHE A 17 2.15 -4.18 -7.14
C PHE A 17 2.10 -3.89 -8.65
N ALA A 18 2.05 -4.96 -9.45
CA ALA A 18 2.12 -4.90 -10.89
C ALA A 18 1.50 -6.15 -11.54
N TYR A 19 1.07 -6.03 -12.78
CA TYR A 19 0.65 -7.15 -13.64
C TYR A 19 1.71 -7.36 -14.72
N PHE A 20 2.60 -8.35 -14.54
CA PHE A 20 3.80 -8.54 -15.35
C PHE A 20 3.55 -8.88 -16.82
N GLU A 21 2.38 -9.44 -17.15
CA GLU A 21 1.96 -9.71 -18.53
C GLU A 21 1.49 -8.45 -19.28
N LYS A 22 1.51 -7.29 -18.62
CA LYS A 22 0.98 -6.01 -19.11
C LYS A 22 2.05 -4.93 -19.03
N GLU A 23 2.09 -4.06 -20.03
CA GLU A 23 2.88 -2.81 -20.05
C GLU A 23 4.38 -2.99 -19.71
N ASN A 24 5.13 -1.88 -19.67
CA ASN A 24 6.59 -1.86 -19.45
C ASN A 24 6.99 -2.14 -17.98
N VAL A 25 6.36 -3.13 -17.32
CA VAL A 25 6.58 -3.46 -15.90
C VAL A 25 8.02 -3.92 -15.66
N GLU A 26 8.55 -4.80 -16.50
CA GLU A 26 9.92 -5.30 -16.35
C GLU A 26 10.97 -4.19 -16.49
N GLU A 27 10.77 -3.28 -17.45
CA GLU A 27 11.65 -2.13 -17.68
C GLU A 27 11.59 -1.15 -16.50
N THR A 28 10.39 -0.90 -15.98
CA THR A 28 10.15 -0.05 -14.81
C THR A 28 10.84 -0.63 -13.58
N LEU A 29 10.75 -1.95 -13.36
CA LEU A 29 11.44 -2.64 -12.27
C LEU A 29 12.96 -2.61 -12.44
N ASN A 30 13.46 -2.85 -13.65
CA ASN A 30 14.89 -2.79 -13.95
C ASN A 30 15.44 -1.38 -13.70
N TRP A 31 14.70 -0.34 -14.10
CA TRP A 31 15.03 1.04 -13.79
C TRP A 31 15.05 1.30 -12.28
N LEU A 32 13.99 0.91 -11.57
CA LEU A 32 13.88 1.12 -10.12
C LEU A 32 15.06 0.48 -9.37
N THR A 33 15.36 -0.77 -9.72
CA THR A 33 16.36 -1.59 -9.01
C THR A 33 17.80 -1.23 -9.38
N LYS A 34 18.11 -1.02 -10.66
CA LYS A 34 19.47 -0.68 -11.10
C LYS A 34 19.81 0.78 -10.80
N LYS A 35 18.89 1.71 -11.06
CA LYS A 35 19.17 3.16 -10.99
C LYS A 35 19.18 3.70 -9.57
N PHE A 36 18.25 3.23 -8.74
CA PHE A 36 18.15 3.68 -7.35
C PHE A 36 18.73 2.70 -6.35
N LYS A 37 19.28 1.57 -6.82
CA LYS A 37 19.86 0.51 -5.98
C LYS A 37 18.90 0.12 -4.86
N TYR A 38 17.60 0.06 -5.15
CA TYR A 38 16.58 -0.32 -4.18
C TYR A 38 16.88 -1.73 -3.66
N ARG A 39 17.18 -1.83 -2.37
CA ARG A 39 17.46 -3.10 -1.69
C ARG A 39 16.19 -3.48 -0.94
N ASN A 40 15.71 -4.70 -1.17
CA ASN A 40 14.51 -5.29 -0.54
C ASN A 40 13.21 -4.62 -0.97
N LEU A 41 12.81 -4.91 -2.21
CA LEU A 41 11.45 -4.76 -2.68
C LEU A 41 10.67 -6.02 -2.30
N GLY A 42 9.57 -5.83 -1.59
CA GLY A 42 8.69 -6.88 -1.14
C GLY A 42 7.79 -7.33 -2.26
N VAL A 43 7.71 -8.62 -2.52
CA VAL A 43 6.82 -9.20 -3.52
C VAL A 43 5.71 -9.96 -2.78
N PRO A 44 4.45 -9.50 -2.84
CA PRO A 44 3.32 -10.24 -2.28
C PRO A 44 3.23 -11.67 -2.84
N PRO A 45 2.77 -12.66 -2.07
CA PRO A 45 2.65 -14.06 -2.52
C PRO A 45 1.91 -14.23 -3.85
N THR A 46 0.79 -13.53 -4.05
CA THR A 46 0.00 -13.64 -5.28
C THR A 46 0.73 -13.04 -6.48
N ILE A 47 1.42 -11.90 -6.28
CA ILE A 47 2.22 -11.26 -7.33
C ILE A 47 3.40 -12.16 -7.72
N TYR A 48 4.08 -12.75 -6.74
CA TYR A 48 5.15 -13.71 -7.00
C TYR A 48 4.64 -14.91 -7.80
N SER A 49 3.52 -15.52 -7.40
CA SER A 49 2.95 -16.68 -8.08
C SER A 49 2.53 -16.39 -9.52
N LYS A 50 1.98 -15.20 -9.80
CA LYS A 50 1.58 -14.81 -11.17
C LYS A 50 2.76 -14.44 -12.07
N ALA A 51 3.92 -14.16 -11.50
CA ALA A 51 5.12 -13.72 -12.23
C ALA A 51 6.36 -14.56 -11.88
N GLU A 52 6.17 -15.85 -11.60
CA GLU A 52 7.23 -16.74 -11.11
C GLU A 52 8.43 -16.77 -12.05
N LYS A 53 8.19 -16.88 -13.37
CA LYS A 53 9.22 -16.82 -14.41
C LYS A 53 10.05 -15.54 -14.36
N TYR A 54 9.43 -14.40 -14.08
CA TYR A 54 10.16 -13.13 -13.96
C TYR A 54 11.07 -13.14 -12.73
N PHE A 55 10.60 -13.69 -11.62
CA PHE A 55 11.31 -13.68 -10.34
C PHE A 55 12.31 -14.82 -10.16
N GLU A 56 12.33 -15.81 -11.06
CA GLU A 56 13.28 -16.91 -11.07
C GLU A 56 14.73 -16.37 -11.03
N GLY A 57 15.52 -16.84 -10.05
CA GLY A 57 16.89 -16.38 -9.83
C GLY A 57 17.05 -14.94 -9.32
N LYS A 58 15.96 -14.19 -9.10
CA LYS A 58 15.98 -12.78 -8.61
C LYS A 58 15.54 -12.61 -7.16
N MET A 59 15.16 -13.70 -6.49
CA MET A 59 14.75 -13.73 -5.08
C MET A 59 15.95 -13.87 -4.13
N ASN A 60 15.72 -13.72 -2.82
CA ASN A 60 16.70 -13.86 -1.73
C ASN A 60 17.63 -12.66 -1.48
N GLY A 61 17.16 -11.46 -1.82
CA GLY A 61 17.82 -10.20 -1.45
C GLY A 61 18.77 -9.68 -2.52
N LYS A 62 18.49 -8.44 -2.97
CA LYS A 62 19.09 -7.67 -4.08
C LYS A 62 18.51 -8.00 -5.48
N PRO A 63 17.30 -7.52 -5.83
CA PRO A 63 16.50 -6.56 -5.05
C PRO A 63 15.26 -7.15 -4.39
N PHE A 64 14.82 -8.37 -4.73
CA PHE A 64 13.50 -8.86 -4.31
C PHE A 64 13.53 -9.80 -3.11
N VAL A 65 12.48 -9.70 -2.29
CA VAL A 65 12.20 -10.59 -1.18
C VAL A 65 10.73 -10.99 -1.24
N LYS A 66 10.44 -12.29 -1.13
CA LYS A 66 9.07 -12.78 -1.04
C LYS A 66 8.50 -12.38 0.31
N LEU A 67 7.35 -11.71 0.31
CA LEU A 67 6.66 -11.39 1.55
C LEU A 67 5.85 -12.60 2.03
N GLU A 68 5.69 -12.69 3.35
CA GLU A 68 4.84 -13.66 4.02
C GLU A 68 3.89 -12.93 4.97
N TYR A 69 2.76 -13.57 5.28
CA TYR A 69 1.89 -13.10 6.36
C TYR A 69 2.55 -13.39 7.70
N PRO A 70 2.87 -12.38 8.53
CA PRO A 70 3.50 -12.64 9.83
C PRO A 70 2.58 -13.39 10.79
N VAL A 71 1.26 -13.27 10.59
CA VAL A 71 0.21 -13.93 11.35
C VAL A 71 -0.94 -14.34 10.43
N HIS A 72 -1.58 -15.47 10.71
CA HIS A 72 -2.61 -16.06 9.84
C HIS A 72 -3.87 -15.18 9.71
N SER A 73 -4.21 -14.43 10.75
CA SER A 73 -5.37 -13.53 10.77
C SER A 73 -5.33 -12.44 9.70
N LEU A 74 -4.14 -11.98 9.28
CA LEU A 74 -3.99 -11.04 8.17
C LEU A 74 -4.45 -11.64 6.84
N LYS A 75 -4.16 -12.93 6.61
CA LYS A 75 -4.68 -13.64 5.43
C LYS A 75 -6.20 -13.76 5.48
N ASN A 76 -6.78 -13.97 6.66
CA ASN A 76 -8.24 -13.97 6.85
C ASN A 76 -8.84 -12.59 6.59
N LEU A 77 -8.16 -11.51 7.03
CA LEU A 77 -8.57 -10.14 6.73
C LEU A 77 -8.57 -9.88 5.20
N VAL A 78 -7.53 -10.31 4.48
CA VAL A 78 -7.46 -10.19 3.01
C VAL A 78 -8.68 -10.84 2.34
N LYS A 79 -8.98 -12.09 2.70
CA LYS A 79 -10.15 -12.82 2.17
C LYS A 79 -11.45 -12.09 2.50
N LEU A 80 -11.63 -11.71 3.76
CA LEU A 80 -12.84 -11.06 4.23
C LEU A 80 -13.12 -9.77 3.46
N ILE A 81 -12.10 -8.92 3.26
CA ILE A 81 -12.23 -7.68 2.50
C ILE A 81 -12.47 -7.98 1.02
N GLY A 82 -11.68 -8.87 0.39
CA GLY A 82 -11.83 -9.19 -1.03
C GLY A 82 -13.25 -9.66 -1.38
N GLU A 83 -13.80 -10.58 -0.58
CA GLU A 83 -15.14 -11.13 -0.77
C GLU A 83 -16.25 -10.10 -0.55
N ASN A 84 -16.16 -9.27 0.50
CA ASN A 84 -17.27 -8.38 0.89
C ASN A 84 -17.28 -7.04 0.13
N PHE A 85 -16.15 -6.64 -0.43
CA PHE A 85 -15.99 -5.39 -1.18
C PHE A 85 -15.85 -5.62 -2.69
N LYS A 86 -15.81 -6.88 -3.14
CA LYS A 86 -15.58 -7.25 -4.55
C LYS A 86 -14.27 -6.66 -5.09
N ILE A 87 -13.23 -6.65 -4.26
CA ILE A 87 -11.89 -6.20 -4.62
C ILE A 87 -11.06 -7.45 -4.92
N GLU A 88 -10.24 -7.40 -5.97
CA GLU A 88 -9.35 -8.51 -6.31
C GLU A 88 -8.39 -8.85 -5.16
N TYR A 89 -8.18 -10.15 -4.92
CA TYR A 89 -7.40 -10.63 -3.78
C TYR A 89 -5.99 -10.03 -3.74
N GLU A 90 -5.31 -9.94 -4.89
CA GLU A 90 -3.96 -9.38 -4.98
C GLU A 90 -3.89 -7.89 -4.60
N VAL A 91 -4.95 -7.12 -4.82
CA VAL A 91 -5.01 -5.69 -4.48
C VAL A 91 -5.04 -5.57 -2.96
N VAL A 92 -5.95 -6.30 -2.32
CA VAL A 92 -6.08 -6.31 -0.86
C VAL A 92 -4.83 -6.87 -0.19
N GLU A 93 -4.27 -7.96 -0.74
CA GLU A 93 -3.02 -8.55 -0.23
C GLU A 93 -1.86 -7.56 -0.29
N ALA A 94 -1.68 -6.85 -1.41
CA ALA A 94 -0.61 -5.86 -1.53
C ALA A 94 -0.75 -4.73 -0.51
N VAL A 95 -1.96 -4.20 -0.31
CA VAL A 95 -2.22 -3.13 0.67
C VAL A 95 -2.01 -3.61 2.10
N ILE A 96 -2.53 -4.78 2.47
CA ILE A 96 -2.37 -5.32 3.82
C ILE A 96 -0.90 -5.63 4.12
N LEU A 97 -0.16 -6.21 3.18
CA LEU A 97 1.26 -6.50 3.39
C LEU A 97 2.11 -5.22 3.38
N ALA A 98 1.80 -4.22 2.55
CA ALA A 98 2.44 -2.91 2.61
C ALA A 98 2.31 -2.28 4.00
N SER A 99 1.09 -2.31 4.53
CA SER A 99 0.80 -1.84 5.88
C SER A 99 1.55 -2.62 6.95
N THR A 100 1.46 -3.95 6.89
CA THR A 100 2.10 -4.83 7.87
C THR A 100 3.62 -4.66 7.88
N TYR A 101 4.24 -4.46 6.72
CA TYR A 101 5.69 -4.26 6.60
C TYR A 101 6.12 -2.79 6.67
N VAL A 102 5.18 -1.87 6.95
CA VAL A 102 5.43 -0.43 7.09
C VAL A 102 6.19 0.13 5.89
N SER A 103 5.71 -0.17 4.70
CA SER A 103 6.36 0.19 3.45
C SER A 103 5.34 0.63 2.40
N PRO A 104 5.68 1.62 1.56
CA PRO A 104 4.74 2.08 0.54
C PRO A 104 4.54 1.08 -0.58
N ILE A 105 3.46 1.26 -1.35
CA ILE A 105 3.17 0.42 -2.51
C ILE A 105 3.82 1.04 -3.76
N MET A 106 4.70 0.28 -4.40
CA MET A 106 5.33 0.61 -5.68
C MET A 106 4.44 0.07 -6.81
N VAL A 107 3.63 0.95 -7.39
CA VAL A 107 2.60 0.59 -8.38
C VAL A 107 3.19 0.75 -9.78
N MET A 108 3.11 -0.30 -10.60
CA MET A 108 3.75 -0.31 -11.92
C MET A 108 2.76 -0.71 -13.00
N GLY A 109 2.63 0.15 -14.01
CA GLY A 109 1.65 0.00 -15.09
C GLY A 109 0.25 0.50 -14.73
N TRP A 110 -0.46 1.02 -15.72
CA TRP A 110 -1.78 1.61 -15.60
C TRP A 110 -2.84 0.61 -15.15
N GLU A 111 -2.74 -0.65 -15.55
CA GLU A 111 -3.67 -1.68 -15.08
C GLU A 111 -3.63 -1.80 -13.54
N ALA A 112 -2.43 -1.91 -12.95
CA ALA A 112 -2.27 -1.98 -11.50
C ALA A 112 -2.76 -0.69 -10.81
N PHE A 113 -2.43 0.47 -11.38
CA PHE A 113 -2.92 1.75 -10.89
C PHE A 113 -4.44 1.83 -10.85
N LYS A 114 -5.13 1.48 -11.95
CA LYS A 114 -6.59 1.52 -12.05
C LYS A 114 -7.27 0.62 -11.02
N LYS A 115 -6.66 -0.52 -10.65
CA LYS A 115 -7.21 -1.38 -9.60
C LYS A 115 -7.15 -0.71 -8.22
N LEU A 116 -6.03 -0.08 -7.89
CA LEU A 116 -5.87 0.65 -6.62
C LEU A 116 -6.67 1.94 -6.57
N GLU A 117 -6.81 2.64 -7.70
CA GLU A 117 -7.59 3.88 -7.81
C GLU A 117 -9.04 3.68 -7.39
N LYS A 118 -9.64 2.51 -7.67
CA LYS A 118 -11.02 2.16 -7.27
C LYS A 118 -11.24 2.18 -5.76
N ILE A 119 -10.19 1.99 -4.96
CA ILE A 119 -10.25 1.92 -3.49
C ILE A 119 -9.48 3.07 -2.83
N CYS A 120 -9.05 4.04 -3.64
CA CYS A 120 -8.34 5.23 -3.21
C CYS A 120 -9.27 6.20 -2.49
N VAL A 121 -8.80 6.78 -1.39
CA VAL A 121 -9.54 7.80 -0.61
C VAL A 121 -9.08 9.23 -0.88
N SER A 122 -7.87 9.43 -1.39
CA SER A 122 -7.36 10.74 -1.84
C SER A 122 -6.15 10.55 -2.75
N LYS A 123 -5.92 11.49 -3.67
CA LYS A 123 -4.81 11.43 -4.62
C LYS A 123 -3.97 12.70 -4.65
N VAL A 124 -2.72 12.56 -5.10
CA VAL A 124 -1.86 13.68 -5.46
C VAL A 124 -1.42 13.49 -6.91
N ASP A 125 -1.81 14.46 -7.73
CA ASP A 125 -1.36 14.55 -9.11
C ASP A 125 0.01 15.26 -9.18
N SER A 126 0.68 15.16 -10.31
CA SER A 126 1.90 15.87 -10.62
C SER A 126 1.73 16.65 -11.92
N THR A 127 2.22 17.89 -11.92
CA THR A 127 2.31 18.78 -13.07
C THR A 127 3.76 19.04 -13.49
N ILE A 128 4.68 18.14 -13.09
CA ILE A 128 6.10 18.18 -13.44
C ILE A 128 6.59 16.80 -13.88
N SER A 129 7.54 16.79 -14.80
CA SER A 129 8.34 15.60 -15.08
C SER A 129 9.46 15.46 -14.04
N LEU A 130 9.57 14.26 -13.47
CA LEU A 130 10.56 13.96 -12.45
C LEU A 130 11.85 13.43 -13.08
N ASN A 131 12.94 14.17 -12.86
CA ASN A 131 14.28 13.64 -13.04
C ASN A 131 14.66 12.67 -11.89
N ASP A 132 15.86 12.09 -11.94
CA ASP A 132 16.30 11.10 -10.94
C ASP A 132 16.33 11.65 -9.50
N PHE A 133 16.65 12.93 -9.34
CA PHE A 133 16.64 13.57 -8.04
C PHE A 133 15.19 13.73 -7.53
N GLY A 134 14.27 14.15 -8.40
CA GLY A 134 12.85 14.23 -8.11
C GLY A 134 12.27 12.89 -7.67
N TRP A 135 12.55 11.82 -8.42
CA TRP A 135 12.15 10.46 -8.04
C TRP A 135 12.70 10.05 -6.68
N LYS A 136 14.01 10.21 -6.44
CA LYS A 136 14.64 9.92 -5.12
C LYS A 136 13.98 10.68 -3.97
N LEU A 137 13.65 11.95 -4.20
CA LEU A 137 12.99 12.78 -3.20
C LEU A 137 11.60 12.23 -2.89
N HIS A 138 10.78 11.98 -3.92
CA HIS A 138 9.40 11.56 -3.72
C HIS A 138 9.27 10.14 -3.18
N PHE A 139 10.18 9.24 -3.54
CA PHE A 139 10.34 7.97 -2.85
C PHE A 139 10.49 8.13 -1.34
N ARG A 140 11.40 9.00 -0.89
CA ARG A 140 11.61 9.25 0.54
C ARG A 140 10.40 9.91 1.20
N ILE A 141 9.74 10.84 0.52
CA ILE A 141 8.54 11.49 1.08
C ILE A 141 7.43 10.46 1.29
N VAL A 142 7.22 9.55 0.33
CA VAL A 142 6.23 8.48 0.43
C VAL A 142 6.59 7.48 1.54
N ASP A 143 7.87 7.11 1.68
CA ASP A 143 8.36 6.34 2.85
C ASP A 143 8.01 7.03 4.18
N TYR A 144 8.25 8.35 4.26
CA TYR A 144 7.92 9.13 5.46
C TYR A 144 6.42 9.25 5.72
N THR A 145 5.59 9.33 4.67
CA THR A 145 4.13 9.29 4.83
C THR A 145 3.72 8.00 5.54
N VAL A 146 4.18 6.83 5.07
CA VAL A 146 3.84 5.54 5.68
C VAL A 146 4.35 5.45 7.13
N LEU A 147 5.62 5.79 7.36
CA LEU A 147 6.24 5.75 8.69
C LEU A 147 5.53 6.66 9.70
N ASP A 148 5.24 7.90 9.34
CA ASP A 148 4.59 8.88 10.22
C ASP A 148 3.11 8.54 10.47
N PHE A 149 2.48 7.81 9.56
CA PHE A 149 1.09 7.40 9.67
C PHE A 149 0.92 6.13 10.49
N TYR A 150 1.88 5.19 10.44
CA TYR A 150 1.67 3.82 10.88
C TYR A 150 1.17 3.72 12.32
N GLY A 151 1.95 4.22 13.30
CA GLY A 151 1.60 4.10 14.71
C GLY A 151 0.26 4.76 15.07
N TRP A 152 -0.05 5.90 14.48
CA TRP A 152 -1.34 6.55 14.67
C TRP A 152 -2.47 5.76 14.01
N SER A 153 -2.31 5.33 12.76
CA SER A 153 -3.35 4.71 11.95
C SER A 153 -3.75 3.34 12.47
N VAL A 154 -2.77 2.53 12.90
CA VAL A 154 -3.00 1.22 13.52
C VAL A 154 -3.81 1.40 14.81
N ASN A 155 -3.34 2.25 15.73
CA ASN A 155 -4.04 2.49 16.99
C ASN A 155 -5.44 3.10 16.78
N HIS A 156 -5.57 4.03 15.83
CA HIS A 156 -6.83 4.64 15.47
C HIS A 156 -7.81 3.61 14.89
N SER A 157 -7.34 2.68 14.05
CA SER A 157 -8.16 1.62 13.45
C SER A 157 -8.79 0.67 14.47
N LYS A 158 -8.19 0.50 15.65
CA LYS A 158 -8.74 -0.34 16.74
C LYS A 158 -10.11 0.15 17.21
N GLN A 159 -10.44 1.43 17.00
CA GLN A 159 -11.78 1.96 17.26
C GLN A 159 -12.89 1.24 16.49
N LEU A 160 -12.58 0.58 15.36
CA LEU A 160 -13.56 -0.20 14.60
C LEU A 160 -14.16 -1.36 15.40
N TRP A 161 -13.49 -1.83 16.46
CA TRP A 161 -13.99 -2.84 17.38
C TRP A 161 -14.74 -2.26 18.59
N SER A 162 -14.77 -0.93 18.73
CA SER A 162 -15.47 -0.28 19.84
C SER A 162 -16.98 -0.31 19.66
N GLN A 163 -17.70 -0.69 20.71
CA GLN A 163 -19.17 -0.57 20.76
C GLN A 163 -19.64 0.89 20.64
N LYS A 164 -18.79 1.86 20.99
CA LYS A 164 -19.08 3.30 20.98
C LYS A 164 -18.45 4.02 19.78
N LEU A 165 -18.17 3.31 18.69
CA LEU A 165 -17.59 3.91 17.48
C LEU A 165 -18.46 5.07 16.99
N ASN A 166 -17.88 6.28 16.96
CA ASN A 166 -18.46 7.40 16.23
C ASN A 166 -17.94 7.38 14.80
N LEU A 167 -18.73 6.81 13.88
CA LEU A 167 -18.33 6.60 12.49
C LEU A 167 -17.94 7.91 11.78
N LYS A 168 -18.72 8.98 11.97
CA LYS A 168 -18.46 10.28 11.33
C LYS A 168 -17.11 10.83 11.77
N LYS A 169 -16.86 10.84 13.08
CA LYS A 169 -15.58 11.32 13.65
C LYS A 169 -14.41 10.46 13.20
N PHE A 170 -14.57 9.13 13.18
CA PHE A 170 -13.54 8.20 12.71
C PHE A 170 -13.11 8.50 11.26
N LEU A 171 -14.07 8.65 10.34
CA LEU A 171 -13.81 8.96 8.94
C LEU A 171 -13.18 10.35 8.77
N GLU A 172 -13.70 11.34 9.51
CA GLU A 172 -13.21 12.72 9.46
C GLU A 172 -11.76 12.86 9.93
N GLU A 173 -11.38 12.21 11.03
CA GLU A 173 -10.02 12.22 11.57
C GLU A 173 -9.00 11.64 10.57
N ARG A 174 -9.34 10.52 9.90
CA ARG A 174 -8.47 9.88 8.90
C ARG A 174 -8.36 10.71 7.63
N LYS A 175 -9.47 11.27 7.14
CA LYS A 175 -9.45 12.21 6.01
C LYS A 175 -8.59 13.44 6.31
N ASN A 176 -8.75 14.05 7.50
CA ASN A 176 -7.98 15.20 7.92
C ASN A 176 -6.47 14.89 8.05
N LYS A 177 -6.12 13.67 8.47
CA LYS A 177 -4.73 13.20 8.54
C LYS A 177 -4.10 13.17 7.13
N ILE A 178 -4.82 12.61 6.15
CA ILE A 178 -4.38 12.56 4.74
C ILE A 178 -4.24 13.96 4.13
N GLU A 179 -5.24 14.83 4.30
CA GLU A 179 -5.20 16.17 3.71
C GLU A 179 -4.07 17.05 4.28
N LYS A 180 -3.70 16.86 5.55
CA LYS A 180 -2.52 17.52 6.12
C LYS A 180 -1.22 17.01 5.50
N ASP A 181 -1.12 15.70 5.26
CA ASP A 181 0.08 15.08 4.69
C ASP A 181 0.30 15.42 3.22
N LYS A 182 -0.78 15.56 2.44
CA LYS A 182 -0.72 15.97 1.01
C LYS A 182 0.11 17.24 0.78
N LYS A 183 0.15 18.15 1.75
CA LYS A 183 0.96 19.38 1.69
C LYS A 183 2.47 19.11 1.52
N ARG A 184 2.99 17.93 1.91
CA ARG A 184 4.39 17.53 1.70
C ARG A 184 4.77 17.45 0.23
N TYR A 185 3.78 17.21 -0.63
CA TYR A 185 3.95 17.01 -2.07
C TYR A 185 3.79 18.29 -2.88
N TRP A 186 3.78 19.47 -2.24
CA TRP A 186 3.62 20.77 -2.90
C TRP A 186 4.54 20.98 -4.12
N ARG A 187 5.73 20.35 -4.13
CA ARG A 187 6.67 20.41 -5.27
C ARG A 187 6.12 19.81 -6.55
N LEU A 188 5.25 18.80 -6.46
CA LEU A 188 4.63 18.16 -7.61
C LEU A 188 3.65 19.07 -8.35
N GLN A 189 3.22 20.16 -7.72
CA GLN A 189 2.17 21.06 -8.19
C GLN A 189 2.72 22.39 -8.74
N LYS A 190 4.03 22.48 -8.96
CA LYS A 190 4.72 23.73 -9.33
C LYS A 190 5.07 23.85 -10.83
N GLY A 191 4.64 22.89 -11.64
CA GLY A 191 4.86 22.92 -13.08
C GLY A 191 3.59 23.14 -13.87
N GLU A 192 3.76 23.15 -15.19
CA GLU A 192 2.72 23.46 -16.18
C GLU A 192 2.32 22.23 -17.00
N GLU A 193 2.86 21.05 -16.69
CA GLU A 193 2.46 19.83 -17.38
C GLU A 193 1.03 19.45 -17.03
N LYS A 194 0.37 18.72 -17.94
CA LYS A 194 -0.97 18.19 -17.69
C LYS A 194 -0.95 17.33 -16.41
N PRO A 195 -1.87 17.56 -15.46
CA PRO A 195 -1.93 16.78 -14.24
C PRO A 195 -1.98 15.27 -14.51
N SER A 196 -1.03 14.54 -13.93
CA SER A 196 -0.95 13.08 -14.00
C SER A 196 -0.89 12.51 -12.57
N PRO A 197 -1.70 11.50 -12.22
CA PRO A 197 -1.68 10.94 -10.87
C PRO A 197 -0.30 10.35 -10.56
N LEU A 198 0.23 10.64 -9.37
CA LEU A 198 1.49 10.07 -8.91
C LEU A 198 1.35 9.26 -7.61
N ILE A 199 0.50 9.71 -6.70
CA ILE A 199 0.35 9.11 -5.36
C ILE A 199 -1.12 8.89 -5.08
N LEU A 200 -1.44 7.69 -4.59
CA LEU A 200 -2.74 7.35 -4.05
C LEU A 200 -2.61 7.12 -2.54
N TYR A 201 -3.59 7.61 -1.78
CA TYR A 201 -3.79 7.22 -0.39
C TYR A 201 -4.85 6.13 -0.35
N ILE A 202 -4.51 5.00 0.25
CA ILE A 202 -5.42 3.87 0.45
C ILE A 202 -5.71 3.73 1.94
N ASP A 203 -6.98 3.56 2.29
CA ASP A 203 -7.41 3.44 3.68
C ASP A 203 -8.49 2.37 3.83
N LEU A 204 -8.05 1.11 3.99
CA LEU A 204 -8.96 -0.02 4.17
C LEU A 204 -9.79 0.13 5.45
N ALA A 205 -9.29 0.83 6.47
CA ALA A 205 -10.04 1.06 7.70
C ALA A 205 -11.27 1.96 7.45
N GLN A 206 -11.17 2.97 6.58
CA GLN A 206 -12.33 3.76 6.15
C GLN A 206 -13.35 2.90 5.39
N LEU A 207 -12.90 2.05 4.47
CA LEU A 207 -13.79 1.14 3.72
C LEU A 207 -14.52 0.18 4.66
N ILE A 208 -13.80 -0.42 5.60
CA ILE A 208 -14.37 -1.29 6.63
C ILE A 208 -15.42 -0.54 7.44
N ALA A 209 -15.09 0.67 7.92
CA ALA A 209 -15.98 1.49 8.72
C ALA A 209 -17.34 1.74 8.02
N GLN A 210 -17.29 2.03 6.72
CA GLN A 210 -18.48 2.24 5.89
C GLN A 210 -19.32 0.97 5.70
N LYS A 211 -18.73 -0.22 5.87
CA LYS A 211 -19.41 -1.51 5.70
C LYS A 211 -19.89 -2.13 7.01
N LEU A 212 -19.56 -1.56 8.17
CA LEU A 212 -19.91 -2.11 9.49
C LEU A 212 -21.43 -2.18 9.75
N GLU A 213 -22.26 -1.48 8.98
CA GLU A 213 -23.73 -1.64 9.05
C GLU A 213 -24.22 -3.02 8.57
N ASN A 214 -23.45 -3.70 7.71
CA ASN A 214 -23.75 -5.05 7.28
C ASN A 214 -23.44 -6.04 8.42
N LYS A 215 -24.49 -6.61 9.02
CA LYS A 215 -24.39 -7.51 10.19
C LYS A 215 -23.44 -8.69 9.97
N ASN A 216 -23.54 -9.37 8.83
CA ASN A 216 -22.71 -10.55 8.51
C ASN A 216 -21.23 -10.18 8.39
N PHE A 217 -20.93 -9.09 7.68
CA PHE A 217 -19.56 -8.58 7.58
C PHE A 217 -19.03 -8.15 8.96
N ARG A 218 -19.83 -7.38 9.71
CA ARG A 218 -19.47 -6.88 11.03
C ARG A 218 -19.13 -8.01 12.00
N GLU A 219 -19.96 -9.05 12.08
CA GLU A 219 -19.73 -10.18 12.96
C GLU A 219 -18.40 -10.87 12.65
N LYS A 220 -18.15 -11.18 11.38
CA LYS A 220 -16.90 -11.79 10.92
C LYS A 220 -15.69 -10.90 11.20
N PHE A 221 -15.80 -9.60 10.95
CA PHE A 221 -14.73 -8.64 11.18
C PHE A 221 -14.41 -8.48 12.68
N LEU A 222 -15.44 -8.36 13.52
CA LEU A 222 -15.28 -8.24 14.97
C LEU A 222 -14.71 -9.51 15.60
N GLY A 223 -14.90 -10.68 14.98
CA GLY A 223 -14.27 -11.94 15.37
C GLY A 223 -12.78 -12.05 15.06
N LEU A 224 -12.19 -11.10 14.31
CA LEU A 224 -10.74 -11.11 14.03
C LEU A 224 -9.93 -10.57 15.22
N PRO A 225 -8.72 -11.11 15.51
CA PRO A 225 -7.87 -10.63 16.58
C PRO A 225 -7.37 -9.20 16.34
N VAL A 226 -7.86 -8.23 17.13
CA VAL A 226 -7.64 -6.79 16.94
C VAL A 226 -6.16 -6.41 16.79
N GLU A 227 -5.32 -6.89 17.71
CA GLU A 227 -3.89 -6.56 17.74
C GLU A 227 -3.14 -7.06 16.51
N GLU A 228 -3.58 -8.18 15.94
CA GLU A 228 -2.96 -8.75 14.75
C GLU A 228 -3.41 -8.04 13.49
N VAL A 229 -4.74 -7.89 13.30
CA VAL A 229 -5.27 -7.41 12.02
C VAL A 229 -5.19 -5.89 11.87
N SER A 230 -5.10 -5.14 12.97
CA SER A 230 -4.90 -3.68 12.92
C SER A 230 -3.57 -3.28 12.27
N ALA A 231 -2.55 -4.16 12.30
CA ALA A 231 -1.29 -3.96 11.61
C ALA A 231 -1.43 -3.89 10.08
N GLY A 232 -2.51 -4.43 9.54
CA GLY A 232 -2.87 -4.36 8.11
C GLY A 232 -3.81 -3.21 7.73
N LEU A 233 -4.14 -2.31 8.68
CA LEU A 233 -5.17 -1.28 8.54
C LEU A 233 -4.63 0.16 8.72
N ALA A 234 -3.32 0.35 8.58
CA ALA A 234 -2.78 1.70 8.51
C ALA A 234 -3.20 2.40 7.21
N ILE A 235 -3.12 3.73 7.21
CA ILE A 235 -3.30 4.50 5.98
C ILE A 235 -2.04 4.30 5.14
N GLU A 236 -2.20 3.76 3.95
CA GLU A 236 -1.09 3.48 3.04
C GLU A 236 -0.95 4.56 1.98
N ALA A 237 0.28 4.73 1.51
CA ALA A 237 0.60 5.58 0.37
C ALA A 237 1.24 4.75 -0.74
N THR A 238 0.88 5.09 -1.97
CA THR A 238 1.44 4.48 -3.17
C THR A 238 2.36 5.47 -3.88
N ILE A 239 3.24 4.95 -4.73
CA ILE A 239 3.87 5.76 -5.77
C ILE A 239 3.70 5.05 -7.12
N PHE A 240 3.17 5.79 -8.09
CA PHE A 240 2.90 5.28 -9.42
C PHE A 240 4.12 5.46 -10.32
N LEU A 241 4.55 4.35 -10.92
CA LEU A 241 5.72 4.28 -11.79
C LEU A 241 5.24 3.89 -13.18
N VAL A 242 5.25 4.86 -14.08
CA VAL A 242 5.03 4.64 -15.52
C VAL A 242 6.21 5.20 -16.26
N ARG A 243 6.81 4.35 -17.09
CA ARG A 243 7.78 4.78 -18.09
C ARG A 243 7.20 4.46 -19.46
N SER A 244 7.08 5.51 -20.27
CA SER A 244 6.88 5.44 -21.71
C SER A 244 8.14 4.96 -22.40
#